data_AF-A0A522RJG6-F1
#
_entry.id   AF-A0A522RJG6-F1
#
_cell.length_a   1.000
_cell.length_b   1.000
_cell.length_c   1.000
_cell.angle_alpha   90.00
_cell.angle_beta   90.00
_cell.angle_gamma   90.00
#
_symmetry.space_group_name_H-M   'P 1'
#
loop_
_entity.id
_entity.type
_entity.pdbx_description
1 polymer ?
#
loop_
_entity_poly.entity_id
_entity_poly.type
_entity_poly.pdbx_seq_one_letter_code
_entity_poly.pdbx_strand_id
1 'polypeptide(L)'
;MENYNVLFDAQAAVEAVLPHVVARHRDKGVLTWKLIHQIEEEVLTEVRAGGRFSARLLQMICAPAALSYPNDDRPVSFEGHDFVPIVFSAIDRAWRLVH
;
A
#
# COMPACT_ATOMS: atom_id res chain seq x y z
N MET A 1 23.73 1.16 11.60
CA MET A 1 22.78 2.10 10.95
C MET A 1 22.37 1.64 9.54
N GLU A 2 22.42 0.34 9.21
CA GLU A 2 22.05 -0.16 7.87
C GLU A 2 20.53 -0.36 7.65
N ASN A 3 19.75 -0.57 8.72
CA ASN A 3 18.33 -0.94 8.58
C ASN A 3 17.40 0.19 8.11
N TYR A 4 17.78 1.47 8.25
CA TYR A 4 16.92 2.57 7.79
C TYR A 4 16.88 2.66 6.27
N ASN A 5 18.03 2.49 5.60
CA ASN A 5 18.10 2.58 4.14
C ASN A 5 17.26 1.50 3.46
N VAL A 6 17.25 0.28 3.99
CA VAL A 6 16.49 -0.82 3.37
C VAL A 6 14.97 -0.66 3.54
N LEU A 7 14.50 0.02 4.60
CA LEU A 7 13.08 0.36 4.75
C LEU A 7 12.65 1.42 3.74
N PHE A 8 13.47 2.47 3.55
CA PHE A 8 13.21 3.47 2.51
C PHE A 8 13.29 2.87 1.10
N ASP A 9 14.24 1.98 0.84
CA ASP A 9 14.32 1.25 -0.44
C ASP A 9 13.06 0.40 -0.70
N ALA A 10 12.54 -0.27 0.33
CA ALA A 10 11.33 -1.07 0.21
C ALA A 10 10.09 -0.21 -0.02
N GLN A 11 9.99 0.93 0.68
CA GLN A 11 8.94 1.91 0.43
C GLN A 11 9.02 2.45 -1.01
N ALA A 12 10.21 2.83 -1.48
CA ALA A 12 10.42 3.34 -2.83
C ALA A 12 10.07 2.29 -3.89
N ALA A 13 10.37 1.01 -3.64
CA ALA A 13 10.00 -0.09 -4.52
C ALA A 13 8.48 -0.27 -4.61
N VAL A 14 7.77 -0.16 -3.47
CA VAL A 14 6.30 -0.15 -3.42
C VAL A 14 5.74 1.03 -4.21
N GLU A 15 6.24 2.25 -3.97
CA GLU A 15 5.82 3.47 -4.66
C GLU A 15 6.06 3.42 -6.17
N ALA A 16 7.10 2.74 -6.64
CA ALA A 16 7.38 2.56 -8.06
C ALA A 16 6.37 1.64 -8.76
N VAL A 17 5.84 0.64 -8.06
CA VAL A 17 4.87 -0.33 -8.59
C VAL A 17 3.43 0.18 -8.50
N LEU A 18 3.14 1.01 -7.50
CA LEU A 18 1.80 1.49 -7.18
C LEU A 18 1.02 2.10 -8.36
N PRO A 19 1.58 3.02 -9.18
CA PRO A 19 0.85 3.62 -10.29
C PRO A 19 0.35 2.59 -11.30
N HIS A 20 1.13 1.53 -11.55
CA HIS A 20 0.78 0.47 -12.48
C HIS A 20 -0.37 -0.38 -11.95
N VAL A 21 -0.32 -0.78 -10.68
CA VAL A 21 -1.39 -1.54 -10.03
C VAL A 21 -2.66 -0.68 -9.91
N VAL A 22 -2.54 0.57 -9.46
CA VAL A 22 -3.66 1.52 -9.36
C VAL A 22 -4.34 1.72 -10.71
N ALA A 23 -3.57 1.87 -11.80
CA ALA A 23 -4.13 2.03 -13.14
C ALA A 23 -5.00 0.83 -13.56
N ARG A 24 -4.65 -0.42 -13.17
CA ARG A 24 -5.46 -1.62 -13.43
C ARG A 24 -6.81 -1.60 -12.71
N HIS A 25 -6.89 -0.95 -11.55
CA HIS A 25 -8.10 -0.88 -10.75
C HIS A 25 -8.91 0.40 -10.95
N ARG A 26 -8.40 1.35 -11.75
CA ARG A 26 -9.01 2.67 -11.96
C ARG A 26 -10.45 2.60 -12.47
N ASP A 27 -10.78 1.57 -13.26
CA ASP A 27 -12.13 1.30 -13.78
C ASP A 27 -13.19 1.12 -12.67
N LYS A 28 -12.77 0.81 -11.42
CA LYS A 28 -13.67 0.70 -10.27
C LYS A 28 -14.15 2.07 -9.75
N GLY A 29 -13.55 3.18 -10.19
CA GLY A 29 -13.98 4.56 -9.93
C GLY A 29 -13.62 5.09 -8.54
N VAL A 30 -14.05 4.41 -7.47
CA VAL A 30 -13.85 4.84 -6.07
C VAL A 30 -12.88 3.89 -5.35
N LEU A 31 -11.93 4.48 -4.61
CA LEU A 31 -11.06 3.72 -3.72
C LEU A 31 -11.84 3.30 -2.46
N THR A 32 -12.20 2.02 -2.36
CA THR A 32 -12.87 1.43 -1.20
C THR A 32 -11.89 0.72 -0.28
N TRP A 33 -12.29 0.46 0.97
CA TRP A 33 -11.46 -0.29 1.92
C TRP A 33 -11.07 -1.67 1.42
N LYS A 34 -12.01 -2.37 0.80
CA LYS A 34 -11.73 -3.64 0.13
C LYS A 34 -10.72 -3.47 -1.01
N LEU A 35 -10.82 -2.38 -1.78
CA LEU A 35 -9.92 -2.13 -2.89
C LEU A 35 -8.51 -1.77 -2.43
N ILE A 36 -8.35 -0.97 -1.39
CA ILE A 36 -7.02 -0.61 -0.88
C ILE A 36 -6.29 -1.83 -0.33
N HIS A 37 -6.98 -2.76 0.33
CA HIS A 37 -6.41 -4.04 0.76
C HIS A 37 -6.02 -4.93 -0.44
N GLN A 38 -6.84 -4.98 -1.49
CA GLN A 38 -6.50 -5.71 -2.72
C GLN A 38 -5.24 -5.14 -3.39
N ILE A 39 -5.16 -3.81 -3.51
CA ILE A 39 -3.99 -3.12 -4.09
C ILE A 39 -2.74 -3.35 -3.23
N GLU A 40 -2.86 -3.28 -1.90
CA GLU A 40 -1.75 -3.57 -0.98
C GLU A 40 -1.20 -4.99 -1.23
N GLU A 41 -2.06 -6.01 -1.25
CA GLU A 41 -1.63 -7.39 -1.48
C GLU A 41 -0.98 -7.60 -2.86
N GLU A 42 -1.53 -6.99 -3.91
CA GLU A 42 -1.00 -7.08 -5.27
C GLU A 42 0.39 -6.43 -5.38
N VAL A 43 0.53 -5.21 -4.86
CA VAL A 43 1.81 -4.48 -4.87
C VAL A 43 2.87 -5.22 -4.07
N LEU A 44 2.52 -5.76 -2.90
CA LEU A 44 3.44 -6.56 -2.10
C LEU A 44 3.84 -7.84 -2.83
N THR A 45 2.92 -8.46 -3.56
CA THR A 45 3.22 -9.65 -4.36
C THR A 45 4.21 -9.33 -5.48
N GLU A 46 4.03 -8.21 -6.18
CA GLU A 46 4.96 -7.76 -7.23
C GLU A 46 6.34 -7.41 -6.66
N VAL A 47 6.41 -6.68 -5.54
CA VAL A 47 7.69 -6.34 -4.88
C VAL A 47 8.39 -7.59 -4.35
N ARG A 48 7.65 -8.57 -3.82
CA ARG A 48 8.20 -9.87 -3.38
C ARG A 48 8.69 -10.71 -4.53
N ALA A 49 8.01 -10.68 -5.68
CA ALA A 49 8.45 -11.40 -6.88
C ALA A 49 9.83 -10.91 -7.36
N GLY A 50 10.18 -9.65 -7.11
CA GLY A 50 11.52 -9.11 -7.35
C GLY A 50 12.63 -9.68 -6.45
N GLY A 51 12.30 -10.42 -5.38
CA GLY A 51 13.26 -11.12 -4.52
C GLY A 51 14.20 -10.24 -3.69
N ARG A 52 14.09 -8.91 -3.81
CA ARG A 52 14.99 -7.95 -3.16
C ARG A 52 14.71 -7.73 -1.66
N PHE A 53 13.46 -7.92 -1.21
CA PHE A 53 13.03 -7.63 0.16
C PHE A 53 12.41 -8.84 0.84
N SER A 54 12.73 -9.05 2.12
CA SER A 54 12.13 -10.13 2.92
C SER A 54 10.70 -9.80 3.32
N ALA A 55 9.86 -10.84 3.50
CA ALA A 55 8.47 -10.66 3.94
C ALA A 55 8.36 -9.90 5.28
N ARG A 56 9.31 -10.14 6.20
CA ARG A 56 9.36 -9.43 7.49
C ARG A 56 9.62 -7.94 7.32
N LEU A 57 10.47 -7.56 6.38
CA LEU A 57 10.79 -6.16 6.11
C LEU A 57 9.58 -5.44 5.49
N LEU A 58 8.92 -6.08 4.52
CA LEU A 58 7.71 -5.54 3.91
C LEU A 58 6.59 -5.38 4.95
N GLN A 59 6.41 -6.33 5.86
CA GLN A 59 5.45 -6.21 6.96
C GLN A 59 5.69 -5.00 7.89
N MET A 60 6.93 -4.48 7.98
CA MET A 60 7.21 -3.29 8.79
C MET A 60 6.70 -1.99 8.17
N ILE A 61 6.54 -1.94 6.83
CA ILE A 61 6.02 -0.75 6.11
C ILE A 61 4.52 -0.85 5.80
N CYS A 62 3.96 -2.06 5.85
CA CYS A 62 2.53 -2.32 5.64
C CYS A 62 1.68 -1.99 6.85
N ALA A 63 0.36 -2.02 6.68
CA ALA A 63 -0.55 -1.95 7.80
C ALA A 63 -0.24 -3.07 8.80
N PRO A 64 0.00 -2.77 10.09
CA PRO A 64 0.05 -3.80 11.10
C PRO A 64 -1.26 -4.58 11.05
N ALA A 65 -1.22 -5.90 10.91
CA ALA A 65 -2.42 -6.74 10.94
C ALA A 65 -3.26 -6.57 12.22
N ALA A 66 -2.69 -5.92 13.25
CA ALA A 66 -3.35 -5.54 14.49
C ALA A 66 -4.24 -4.29 14.39
N LEU A 67 -4.04 -3.42 13.38
CA LEU A 67 -4.98 -2.34 13.08
C LEU A 67 -6.11 -2.93 12.26
N SER A 68 -7.25 -3.16 12.92
CA SER A 68 -8.51 -3.58 12.30
C SER A 68 -9.08 -2.49 11.41
N TYR A 69 -8.39 -2.15 10.32
CA TYR A 69 -8.97 -1.33 9.27
C TYR A 69 -10.19 -2.05 8.69
N PRO A 70 -11.22 -1.31 8.29
CA PRO A 70 -12.37 -1.90 7.61
C PRO A 70 -11.91 -2.66 6.35
N ASN A 71 -12.62 -3.73 6.00
CA ASN A 71 -12.42 -4.46 4.74
C ASN A 71 -13.76 -4.61 4.03
N ASP A 72 -14.38 -3.47 3.71
CA ASP A 72 -15.70 -3.39 3.08
C ASP A 72 -15.69 -2.44 1.89
N ASP A 73 -16.84 -2.32 1.21
CA ASP A 73 -16.99 -1.50 0.01
C ASP A 73 -17.22 -0.01 0.32
N ARG A 74 -17.06 0.44 1.58
CA ARG A 74 -17.13 1.87 1.88
C ARG A 74 -15.91 2.60 1.31
N PRO A 75 -16.08 3.86 0.86
CA PRO A 75 -14.96 4.68 0.44
C PRO A 75 -13.91 4.79 1.55
N VAL A 76 -12.63 4.71 1.17
CA VAL A 76 -11.52 4.93 2.11
C VAL A 76 -11.59 6.35 2.64
N SER A 77 -11.55 6.48 3.95
CA SER A 77 -11.33 7.76 4.63
C SER A 77 -10.36 7.54 5.77
N PHE A 78 -9.24 8.26 5.75
CA PHE A 78 -8.27 8.27 6.84
C PHE A 78 -8.59 9.33 7.91
N GLU A 79 -9.69 10.06 7.74
CA GLU A 79 -10.10 11.11 8.66
C GLU A 79 -10.44 10.50 10.04
N GLY A 80 -9.75 10.97 11.09
CA GLY A 80 -9.94 10.47 12.46
C GLY A 80 -9.12 9.24 12.84
N HIS A 81 -8.23 8.74 11.98
CA HIS A 81 -7.28 7.68 12.33
C HIS A 81 -5.97 8.27 12.90
N ASP A 82 -5.63 7.93 14.15
CA ASP A 82 -4.39 8.38 14.83
C ASP A 82 -3.09 7.87 14.18
N PHE A 83 -3.18 6.81 13.38
CA PHE A 83 -2.08 6.23 12.64
C PHE A 83 -2.57 5.83 11.25
N VAL A 84 -1.77 6.08 10.21
CA VAL A 84 -2.04 5.60 8.85
C VAL A 84 -0.79 4.88 8.34
N PRO A 85 -0.90 3.63 7.90
CA PRO A 85 0.20 2.89 7.32
C PRO A 85 0.82 3.61 6.13
N ILE A 86 2.14 3.46 5.97
CA ILE A 86 2.91 4.09 4.89
C ILE A 86 2.37 3.62 3.53
N VAL A 87 2.12 2.33 3.37
CA VAL A 87 1.60 1.76 2.12
C VAL A 87 0.19 2.28 1.80
N PHE A 88 -0.70 2.42 2.78
CA PHE A 88 -2.05 2.98 2.54
C PHE A 88 -2.01 4.44 2.10
N SER A 89 -1.16 5.24 2.75
CA SER A 89 -0.94 6.63 2.36
C SER A 89 -0.35 6.73 0.94
N ALA A 90 0.56 5.82 0.59
CA ALA A 90 1.14 5.75 -0.74
C ALA A 90 0.09 5.33 -1.80
N ILE A 91 -0.79 4.38 -1.48
CA ILE A 91 -1.88 3.97 -2.37
C ILE A 91 -2.85 5.12 -2.62
N ASP A 92 -3.33 5.80 -1.57
CA ASP A 92 -4.25 6.94 -1.72
C ASP A 92 -3.62 8.07 -2.54
N ARG A 93 -2.35 8.38 -2.29
CA ARG A 93 -1.60 9.34 -3.11
C ARG A 93 -1.53 8.89 -4.56
N ALA A 94 -1.13 7.65 -4.83
CA ALA A 94 -1.04 7.12 -6.19
C ALA A 94 -2.41 7.14 -6.89
N TRP A 95 -3.48 6.77 -6.18
CA TRP A 95 -4.86 6.81 -6.67
C TRP A 95 -5.30 8.22 -7.07
N ARG A 96 -4.90 9.25 -6.31
CA ARG A 96 -5.18 10.66 -6.66
C ARG A 96 -4.33 11.17 -7.82
N LEU A 97 -3.13 10.63 -8.02
CA LEU A 97 -2.22 11.05 -9.09
C LEU A 97 -2.59 10.44 -10.43
N VAL A 98 -3.08 9.19 -10.45
CA VAL A 98 -3.58 8.54 -11.66
C VAL A 98 -4.97 9.09 -11.98
N HIS A 99 -5.04 10.01 -12.95
CA HIS A 99 -6.30 10.64 -13.40
C HIS A 99 -7.07 9.73 -14.35
#